data_AF-A0A9D8BFN9-F1
#
_entry.id   AF-A0A9D8BFN9-F1
#
_cell.length_a   1.000
_cell.length_b   1.000
_cell.length_c   1.000
_cell.angle_alpha   90.00
_cell.angle_beta   90.00
_cell.angle_gamma   90.00
#
_symmetry.space_group_name_H-M   'P 1'
#
loop_
_entity.id
_entity.type
_entity.pdbx_description
1 polymer ?
#
loop_
_entity_poly.entity_id
_entity_poly.type
_entity_poly.pdbx_seq_one_letter_code
_entity_poly.pdbx_strand_id
1 'polypeptide(L)'
;MFFSLRNWSTGLILLPFFVLAQSRVDTIATEKGTLILREDHTWSLVNEPSFTGVMNDRIHAIVSAYNPPITQSWSNETVFTESNDLTQMIDTIWLCLNEYAEDNKMDFCFPMKKIKVNSPYGPRSGRYHNGIDLDLTVGDTIYAMFSGKVRYAKYNSGGYGNLVILRHYNGLETYYAHLSKFFVSPNELVSVGQPIALGGNTGRSTGPHLHMEVRFYEEPINPAEIIDFERLQLRKENLFLHKGLFRPGARPSDEIEVFSPDQIAAQEKILTVEAAAAIVAPTLRPTIKTNQKKYHQIQSGDTLTKIARKYRTTVGTICKLNGISLSTTLTIGRNLRVR
;
A
#
# COMPACT_ATOMS: atom_id res chain seq x y z
N MET A 1 -58.23 -38.00 28.25
CA MET A 1 -58.06 -37.40 29.59
C MET A 1 -56.69 -37.83 30.09
N PHE A 2 -55.64 -37.04 29.86
CA PHE A 2 -54.27 -37.37 30.28
C PHE A 2 -53.57 -36.15 30.89
N PHE A 3 -52.76 -36.49 31.89
CA PHE A 3 -52.10 -35.76 32.95
C PHE A 3 -51.41 -34.41 32.67
N SER A 4 -51.42 -33.61 33.74
CA SER A 4 -50.70 -32.37 34.02
C SER A 4 -49.19 -32.58 34.21
N LEU A 5 -48.36 -31.69 33.66
CA LEU A 5 -46.95 -31.51 34.02
C LEU A 5 -46.70 -30.09 34.50
N ARG A 6 -46.12 -29.99 35.71
CA ARG A 6 -45.57 -28.79 36.34
C ARG A 6 -44.21 -28.46 35.71
N ASN A 7 -44.03 -27.23 35.23
CA ASN A 7 -42.72 -26.71 34.84
C ASN A 7 -41.98 -26.14 36.06
N TRP A 8 -40.71 -26.53 36.18
CA TRP A 8 -39.71 -25.92 37.05
C TRP A 8 -39.01 -24.81 36.27
N SER A 9 -39.01 -23.59 36.81
CA SER A 9 -38.27 -22.44 36.28
C SER A 9 -36.88 -22.38 36.93
N THR A 10 -35.87 -22.95 36.27
CA THR A 10 -34.47 -22.56 36.48
C THR A 10 -34.15 -21.41 35.53
N GLY A 11 -33.99 -20.20 36.08
CA GLY A 11 -33.60 -19.01 35.32
C GLY A 11 -32.15 -19.10 34.85
N LEU A 12 -31.97 -19.24 33.54
CA LEU A 12 -30.72 -18.98 32.85
C LEU A 12 -30.78 -17.53 32.34
N ILE A 13 -29.96 -16.63 32.88
CA ILE A 13 -29.80 -15.28 32.34
C ILE A 13 -28.89 -15.39 31.12
N LEU A 14 -29.49 -15.49 29.93
CA LEU A 14 -28.82 -15.25 28.66
C LEU A 14 -28.84 -13.73 28.42
N LEU A 15 -27.67 -13.09 28.52
CA LEU A 15 -27.48 -11.75 27.95
C LEU A 15 -27.48 -11.91 26.42
N PRO A 16 -28.41 -11.28 25.68
CA PRO A 16 -28.32 -11.25 24.23
C PRO A 16 -27.14 -10.35 23.86
N PHE A 17 -26.14 -10.91 23.18
CA PHE A 17 -25.27 -10.12 22.32
C PHE A 17 -26.15 -9.57 21.20
N PHE A 18 -26.74 -8.39 21.40
CA PHE A 18 -27.23 -7.59 20.31
C PHE A 18 -26.01 -7.14 19.51
N VAL A 19 -25.65 -7.89 18.47
CA VAL A 19 -25.05 -7.27 17.29
C VAL A 19 -26.15 -6.37 16.75
N LEU A 20 -26.10 -5.08 17.07
CA LEU A 20 -26.99 -4.10 16.47
C LEU A 20 -26.73 -4.17 14.97
N ALA A 21 -27.65 -4.80 14.23
CA ALA A 21 -27.68 -4.70 12.79
C ALA A 21 -27.77 -3.22 12.46
N GLN A 22 -26.73 -2.72 11.81
CA GLN A 22 -26.61 -1.30 11.50
C GLN A 22 -27.78 -0.86 10.63
N SER A 23 -28.48 0.19 11.04
CA SER A 23 -29.66 0.62 10.32
C SER A 23 -29.27 1.42 9.06
N ARG A 24 -30.03 1.22 7.98
CA ARG A 24 -29.78 1.91 6.71
C ARG A 24 -30.31 3.33 6.82
N VAL A 25 -29.43 4.30 6.63
CA VAL A 25 -29.79 5.73 6.66
C VAL A 25 -30.38 6.15 5.33
N ASP A 26 -29.74 5.74 4.23
CA ASP A 26 -30.14 6.15 2.89
C ASP A 26 -29.61 5.19 1.83
N THR A 27 -30.22 5.24 0.64
CA THR A 27 -29.83 4.46 -0.53
C THR A 27 -29.82 5.35 -1.76
N ILE A 28 -28.65 5.50 -2.38
CA ILE A 28 -28.47 6.34 -3.57
C ILE A 28 -28.24 5.42 -4.78
N ALA A 29 -29.17 5.47 -5.72
CA ALA A 29 -29.00 4.81 -7.00
C ALA A 29 -27.95 5.57 -7.83
N THR A 30 -26.92 4.86 -8.29
CA THR A 30 -25.88 5.41 -9.15
C THR A 30 -25.73 4.55 -10.40
N GLU A 31 -25.04 5.08 -11.42
CA GLU A 31 -24.65 4.33 -12.62
C GLU A 31 -23.67 3.17 -12.34
N LYS A 32 -23.18 3.03 -11.09
CA LYS A 32 -22.19 2.03 -10.63
C LYS A 32 -22.76 1.09 -9.56
N GLY A 33 -24.08 0.99 -9.49
CA GLY A 33 -24.78 0.17 -8.53
C GLY A 33 -25.36 1.00 -7.41
N THR A 34 -25.85 0.30 -6.39
CA THR A 34 -26.58 0.93 -5.30
C THR A 34 -25.64 1.23 -4.14
N LEU A 35 -25.46 2.52 -3.83
CA LEU A 35 -24.71 2.97 -2.67
C LEU A 35 -25.61 2.88 -1.43
N ILE A 36 -25.16 2.17 -0.40
CA ILE A 36 -25.85 2.09 0.89
C ILE A 36 -25.08 2.91 1.91
N LEU A 37 -25.71 3.96 2.46
CA LEU A 37 -25.17 4.80 3.52
C LEU A 37 -25.65 4.31 4.90
N ARG A 38 -24.74 4.27 5.88
CA ARG A 38 -24.98 3.75 7.23
C ARG A 38 -24.80 4.83 8.30
N GLU A 39 -25.38 4.59 9.48
CA GLU A 39 -25.42 5.56 10.60
C GLU A 39 -24.04 5.94 11.17
N ASP A 40 -23.01 5.13 10.96
CA ASP A 40 -21.63 5.44 11.38
C ASP A 40 -20.82 6.17 10.31
N HIS A 41 -21.50 6.64 9.25
CA HIS A 41 -20.90 7.28 8.07
C HIS A 41 -20.02 6.35 7.22
N THR A 42 -20.15 5.03 7.36
CA THR A 42 -19.61 4.06 6.40
C THR A 42 -20.56 3.85 5.23
N TRP A 43 -20.03 3.32 4.13
CA TRP A 43 -20.79 3.03 2.91
C TRP A 43 -20.38 1.69 2.32
N SER A 44 -21.29 1.06 1.57
CA SER A 44 -20.98 -0.13 0.78
C SER A 44 -21.61 -0.03 -0.61
N LEU A 45 -20.89 -0.49 -1.62
CA LEU A 45 -21.38 -0.60 -2.99
C LEU A 45 -21.79 -2.05 -3.28
N VAL A 46 -23.02 -2.27 -3.72
CA VAL A 46 -23.49 -3.61 -4.12
C VAL A 46 -23.23 -3.81 -5.62
N ASN A 47 -22.54 -4.91 -5.95
CA ASN A 47 -21.66 -5.08 -7.10
C ASN A 47 -22.30 -4.96 -8.51
N GLU A 48 -21.47 -4.50 -9.45
CA GLU A 48 -21.76 -4.18 -10.85
C GLU A 48 -21.43 -5.36 -11.80
N PRO A 49 -22.35 -5.79 -12.70
CA PRO A 49 -22.18 -6.93 -13.61
C PRO A 49 -21.11 -6.82 -14.72
N SER A 50 -20.41 -5.69 -14.85
CA SER A 50 -19.66 -5.32 -16.07
C SER A 50 -18.13 -5.45 -16.00
N PHE A 51 -17.56 -6.03 -14.94
CA PHE A 51 -16.10 -6.07 -14.77
C PHE A 51 -15.38 -6.95 -15.81
N THR A 52 -14.58 -6.32 -16.69
CA THR A 52 -13.85 -7.00 -17.79
C THR A 52 -12.39 -7.34 -17.48
N GLY A 53 -11.89 -7.03 -16.28
CA GLY A 53 -10.46 -7.19 -15.93
C GLY A 53 -9.63 -5.93 -16.08
N VAL A 54 -10.24 -4.82 -16.53
CA VAL A 54 -9.64 -3.49 -16.44
C VAL A 54 -10.07 -2.89 -15.10
N MET A 55 -9.08 -2.39 -14.36
CA MET A 55 -9.20 -1.62 -13.13
C MET A 55 -10.41 -0.69 -13.11
N ASN A 56 -10.99 -0.44 -11.92
CA ASN A 56 -12.14 0.45 -11.69
C ASN A 56 -12.19 1.64 -12.68
N ASP A 57 -13.19 1.67 -13.56
CA ASP A 57 -13.30 2.64 -14.66
C ASP A 57 -13.25 4.09 -14.19
N ARG A 58 -13.69 4.37 -12.95
CA ARG A 58 -13.57 5.70 -12.33
C ARG A 58 -12.12 6.08 -12.11
N ILE A 59 -11.36 5.20 -11.47
CA ILE A 59 -9.94 5.42 -11.17
C ILE A 59 -9.18 5.49 -12.49
N HIS A 60 -9.53 4.62 -13.45
CA HIS A 60 -8.96 4.69 -14.79
C HIS A 60 -9.21 6.04 -15.45
N ALA A 61 -10.46 6.53 -15.46
CA ALA A 61 -10.80 7.83 -16.02
C ALA A 61 -10.07 9.00 -15.33
N ILE A 62 -9.94 8.98 -13.98
CA ILE A 62 -9.21 10.02 -13.23
C ILE A 62 -7.73 10.03 -13.64
N VAL A 63 -7.10 8.86 -13.65
CA VAL A 63 -5.65 8.75 -13.89
C VAL A 63 -5.31 9.02 -15.36
N SER A 64 -6.12 8.52 -16.29
CA SER A 64 -5.95 8.75 -17.73
C SER A 64 -6.16 10.22 -18.12
N ALA A 65 -6.82 11.02 -17.28
CA ALA A 65 -7.00 12.45 -17.49
C ALA A 65 -5.80 13.32 -17.05
N TYR A 66 -4.77 12.73 -16.45
CA TYR A 66 -3.54 13.46 -16.12
C TYR A 66 -2.81 13.93 -17.37
N ASN A 67 -1.92 14.90 -17.22
CA ASN A 67 -1.11 15.42 -18.31
C ASN A 67 0.38 15.31 -17.93
N PRO A 68 1.17 14.46 -18.62
CA PRO A 68 0.77 13.60 -19.73
C PRO A 68 -0.21 12.50 -19.30
N PRO A 69 -1.06 11.98 -20.21
CA PRO A 69 -1.98 10.89 -19.92
C PRO A 69 -1.24 9.65 -19.43
N ILE A 70 -1.72 9.10 -18.32
CA ILE A 70 -1.22 7.83 -17.79
C ILE A 70 -2.04 6.72 -18.44
N THR A 71 -1.38 5.76 -19.08
CA THR A 71 -2.03 4.68 -19.82
C THR A 71 -1.65 3.34 -19.23
N GLN A 72 -2.57 2.38 -19.29
CA GLN A 72 -2.25 0.99 -18.99
C GLN A 72 -3.12 0.08 -19.82
N SER A 73 -2.51 -0.61 -20.78
CA SER A 73 -3.22 -1.57 -21.60
C SER A 73 -3.30 -2.94 -20.92
N TRP A 74 -4.14 -3.82 -21.46
CA TRP A 74 -4.18 -5.23 -21.06
C TRP A 74 -3.35 -6.04 -22.06
N SER A 75 -2.27 -6.66 -21.59
CA SER A 75 -1.41 -7.53 -22.39
C SER A 75 -0.98 -8.74 -21.58
N ASN A 76 -1.14 -9.92 -22.20
CA ASN A 76 -0.67 -11.19 -21.67
C ASN A 76 0.72 -11.57 -22.19
N GLU A 77 1.29 -10.74 -23.06
CA GLU A 77 2.55 -11.01 -23.76
C GLU A 77 3.72 -10.18 -23.21
N THR A 78 3.44 -8.98 -22.72
CA THR A 78 4.45 -8.03 -22.26
C THR A 78 4.32 -7.76 -20.78
N VAL A 79 5.46 -7.64 -20.09
CA VAL A 79 5.51 -7.33 -18.65
C VAL A 79 5.20 -5.86 -18.40
N PHE A 80 5.72 -4.99 -19.25
CA PHE A 80 5.46 -3.56 -19.26
C PHE A 80 4.84 -3.22 -20.61
N THR A 81 3.73 -2.50 -20.57
CA THR A 81 2.99 -2.06 -21.75
C THR A 81 3.30 -0.61 -22.09
N GLU A 82 3.56 0.21 -21.08
CA GLU A 82 3.67 1.66 -21.23
C GLU A 82 4.82 2.20 -20.35
N SER A 83 5.27 3.42 -20.63
CA SER A 83 6.23 4.13 -19.78
C SER A 83 5.54 5.29 -19.10
N ASN A 84 4.93 5.03 -17.94
CA ASN A 84 4.27 6.05 -17.14
C ASN A 84 5.26 6.83 -16.26
N ASP A 85 4.91 8.05 -15.87
CA ASP A 85 5.65 8.81 -14.84
C ASP A 85 4.68 9.33 -13.78
N LEU A 86 4.42 8.50 -12.77
CA LEU A 86 3.54 8.84 -11.65
C LEU A 86 4.20 9.79 -10.63
N THR A 87 5.46 10.21 -10.84
CA THR A 87 6.05 11.28 -10.03
C THR A 87 5.46 12.66 -10.35
N GLN A 88 4.74 12.76 -11.48
CA GLN A 88 4.06 13.96 -11.94
C GLN A 88 2.61 14.09 -11.43
N MET A 89 2.11 13.09 -10.69
CA MET A 89 0.76 13.17 -10.10
C MET A 89 0.60 14.45 -9.28
N ILE A 90 -0.44 15.22 -9.61
CA ILE A 90 -0.78 16.47 -8.93
C ILE A 90 -1.76 16.28 -7.78
N ASP A 91 -2.51 15.17 -7.79
CA ASP A 91 -3.56 14.86 -6.82
C ASP A 91 -3.24 13.58 -6.05
N THR A 92 -4.03 13.31 -5.02
CA THR A 92 -4.00 12.08 -4.22
C THR A 92 -5.21 11.22 -4.55
N ILE A 93 -4.98 9.95 -4.90
CA ILE A 93 -6.05 8.99 -5.16
C ILE A 93 -6.22 8.12 -3.92
N TRP A 94 -7.45 8.01 -3.44
CA TRP A 94 -7.79 7.06 -2.39
C TRP A 94 -8.13 5.70 -3.02
N LEU A 95 -7.30 4.69 -2.74
CA LEU A 95 -7.58 3.28 -3.04
C LEU A 95 -8.03 2.52 -1.79
N CYS A 96 -9.16 1.82 -1.88
CA CYS A 96 -9.58 0.86 -0.88
C CYS A 96 -8.85 -0.45 -1.12
N LEU A 97 -8.09 -0.95 -0.14
CA LEU A 97 -7.37 -2.22 -0.25
C LEU A 97 -8.24 -3.43 0.11
N ASN A 98 -9.34 -3.21 0.85
CA ASN A 98 -10.21 -4.24 1.39
C ASN A 98 -11.67 -4.09 0.92
N GLU A 99 -11.87 -3.80 -0.38
CA GLU A 99 -13.16 -3.41 -0.95
C GLU A 99 -14.23 -4.53 -0.91
N TYR A 100 -13.83 -5.81 -1.03
CA TYR A 100 -14.76 -6.95 -1.15
C TYR A 100 -14.77 -7.87 0.08
N ALA A 101 -14.34 -7.36 1.24
CA ALA A 101 -14.48 -8.08 2.49
C ALA A 101 -15.96 -8.30 2.83
N GLU A 102 -16.49 -9.50 2.55
CA GLU A 102 -17.72 -9.98 3.20
C GLU A 102 -17.46 -10.13 4.71
N ASP A 103 -18.48 -9.87 5.54
CA ASP A 103 -18.45 -9.91 7.01
C ASP A 103 -17.32 -10.79 7.61
N ASN A 104 -16.34 -10.14 8.25
CA ASN A 104 -15.19 -10.76 8.93
C ASN A 104 -14.17 -11.54 8.05
N LYS A 105 -14.17 -11.40 6.72
CA LYS A 105 -13.12 -11.93 5.84
C LYS A 105 -12.25 -10.82 5.26
N MET A 106 -10.94 -10.94 5.45
CA MET A 106 -9.97 -10.04 4.81
C MET A 106 -9.89 -10.36 3.31
N ASP A 107 -9.98 -9.35 2.43
CA ASP A 107 -9.66 -9.46 0.99
C ASP A 107 -8.15 -9.37 0.74
N PHE A 108 -7.35 -9.69 1.77
CA PHE A 108 -5.91 -9.74 1.72
C PHE A 108 -5.37 -11.04 2.33
N CYS A 109 -4.37 -11.61 1.67
CA CYS A 109 -3.55 -12.71 2.19
C CYS A 109 -2.07 -12.43 1.94
N PHE A 110 -1.21 -12.97 2.79
CA PHE A 110 0.22 -12.97 2.51
C PHE A 110 0.54 -13.91 1.34
N PRO A 111 1.56 -13.57 0.52
CA PRO A 111 1.91 -14.39 -0.63
C PRO A 111 2.50 -15.75 -0.25
N MET A 112 2.88 -15.96 1.01
CA MET A 112 3.45 -17.19 1.54
C MET A 112 3.06 -17.37 3.01
N LYS A 113 3.09 -18.61 3.52
CA LYS A 113 2.76 -18.91 4.93
C LYS A 113 3.82 -18.41 5.92
N LYS A 114 5.09 -18.43 5.52
CA LYS A 114 6.22 -17.94 6.31
C LYS A 114 6.76 -16.71 5.62
N ILE A 115 6.84 -15.61 6.36
CA ILE A 115 7.27 -14.33 5.84
C ILE A 115 8.52 -13.91 6.60
N LYS A 116 9.60 -13.75 5.85
CA LYS A 116 10.86 -13.20 6.33
C LYS A 116 11.46 -12.38 5.21
N VAL A 117 11.70 -11.10 5.49
CA VAL A 117 12.29 -10.19 4.51
C VAL A 117 13.80 -10.43 4.47
N ASN A 118 14.32 -10.78 3.29
CA ASN A 118 15.75 -10.91 3.02
C ASN A 118 16.32 -9.58 2.49
N SER A 119 15.61 -8.91 1.59
CA SER A 119 16.02 -7.59 1.05
C SER A 119 14.81 -6.68 0.87
N PRO A 120 14.79 -5.47 1.45
CA PRO A 120 13.70 -4.51 1.29
C PRO A 120 13.71 -3.81 -0.07
N TYR A 121 12.61 -3.11 -0.36
CA TYR A 121 12.52 -2.14 -1.45
C TYR A 121 13.52 -0.98 -1.27
N GLY A 122 14.08 -0.50 -2.38
CA GLY A 122 14.90 0.73 -2.42
C GLY A 122 16.34 0.52 -2.92
N PRO A 123 17.28 1.42 -2.57
CA PRO A 123 18.63 1.39 -3.12
C PRO A 123 19.42 0.14 -2.75
N ARG A 124 20.04 -0.51 -3.74
CA ARG A 124 20.88 -1.71 -3.63
C ARG A 124 22.15 -1.54 -4.49
N SER A 125 23.26 -1.17 -3.84
CA SER A 125 24.61 -1.06 -4.44
C SER A 125 24.62 -0.47 -5.86
N GLY A 126 24.07 0.75 -6.02
CA GLY A 126 24.06 1.48 -7.30
C GLY A 126 22.89 1.13 -8.24
N ARG A 127 22.02 0.18 -7.88
CA ARG A 127 20.74 -0.08 -8.57
C ARG A 127 19.58 0.08 -7.61
N TYR A 128 18.36 0.25 -8.14
CA TYR A 128 17.15 0.24 -7.34
C TYR A 128 16.49 -1.14 -7.35
N HIS A 129 16.05 -1.56 -6.18
CA HIS A 129 15.26 -2.77 -5.98
C HIS A 129 13.78 -2.36 -5.92
N ASN A 130 13.02 -2.71 -6.97
CA ASN A 130 11.63 -2.27 -7.17
C ASN A 130 10.60 -3.09 -6.39
N GLY A 131 11.05 -4.13 -5.69
CA GLY A 131 10.22 -5.04 -4.91
C GLY A 131 10.79 -5.33 -3.53
N ILE A 132 10.34 -6.42 -2.96
CA ILE A 132 10.87 -7.01 -1.73
C ILE A 132 11.24 -8.47 -1.98
N ASP A 133 12.38 -8.89 -1.45
CA ASP A 133 12.83 -10.28 -1.54
C ASP A 133 12.46 -10.97 -0.24
N LEU A 134 11.63 -12.00 -0.33
CA LEU A 134 11.18 -12.80 0.80
C LEU A 134 11.86 -14.17 0.79
N ASP A 135 12.29 -14.62 1.97
CA ASP A 135 12.91 -15.92 2.18
C ASP A 135 11.96 -17.04 1.77
N LEU A 136 12.45 -17.96 0.94
CA LEU A 136 11.66 -19.02 0.36
C LEU A 136 12.52 -20.28 0.16
N THR A 137 11.95 -21.45 0.41
CA THR A 137 12.48 -22.72 -0.09
C THR A 137 11.83 -23.06 -1.43
N VAL A 138 12.62 -23.53 -2.40
CA VAL A 138 12.07 -23.98 -3.70
C VAL A 138 10.94 -24.98 -3.48
N GLY A 139 9.78 -24.72 -4.10
CA GLY A 139 8.58 -25.55 -3.92
C GLY A 139 7.60 -25.03 -2.86
N ASP A 140 7.94 -23.98 -2.10
CA ASP A 140 6.96 -23.30 -1.24
C ASP A 140 5.81 -22.73 -2.09
N THR A 141 4.58 -22.87 -1.59
CA THR A 141 3.39 -22.40 -2.30
C THR A 141 3.28 -20.87 -2.25
N ILE A 142 3.02 -20.26 -3.40
CA ILE A 142 2.74 -18.83 -3.55
C ILE A 142 1.23 -18.62 -3.72
N TYR A 143 0.69 -17.65 -3.01
CA TYR A 143 -0.73 -17.33 -2.97
C TYR A 143 -1.02 -15.94 -3.55
N ALA A 144 -2.20 -15.77 -4.16
CA ALA A 144 -2.69 -14.47 -4.59
C ALA A 144 -2.98 -13.57 -3.37
N MET A 145 -2.36 -12.39 -3.33
CA MET A 145 -2.50 -11.48 -2.19
C MET A 145 -3.86 -10.78 -2.12
N PHE A 146 -4.46 -10.50 -3.28
CA PHE A 146 -5.80 -9.93 -3.40
C PHE A 146 -6.54 -10.66 -4.54
N SER A 147 -7.86 -10.59 -4.52
CA SER A 147 -8.69 -11.12 -5.62
C SER A 147 -8.47 -10.33 -6.92
N GLY A 148 -8.60 -10.99 -8.08
CA GLY A 148 -8.36 -10.32 -9.36
C GLY A 148 -8.27 -11.27 -10.55
N LYS A 149 -7.53 -10.85 -11.59
CA LYS A 149 -7.35 -11.60 -12.84
C LYS A 149 -5.86 -11.72 -13.19
N VAL A 150 -5.46 -12.89 -13.65
CA VAL A 150 -4.10 -13.15 -14.12
C VAL A 150 -3.87 -12.40 -15.41
N ARG A 151 -2.94 -11.44 -15.41
CA ARG A 151 -2.51 -10.73 -16.61
C ARG A 151 -1.41 -11.49 -17.33
N TYR A 152 -0.40 -11.93 -16.59
CA TYR A 152 0.81 -12.55 -17.15
C TYR A 152 1.19 -13.79 -16.33
N ALA A 153 1.57 -14.88 -17.00
CA ALA A 153 2.05 -16.11 -16.36
C ALA A 153 3.00 -16.86 -17.32
N LYS A 154 4.23 -16.36 -17.44
CA LYS A 154 5.22 -16.85 -18.43
C LYS A 154 6.65 -16.69 -17.90
N TYR A 155 7.59 -17.34 -18.57
CA TYR A 155 9.02 -17.09 -18.35
C TYR A 155 9.43 -15.75 -18.95
N ASN A 156 10.07 -14.91 -18.15
CA ASN A 156 10.61 -13.63 -18.54
C ASN A 156 12.15 -13.64 -18.52
N SER A 157 12.75 -13.33 -19.67
CA SER A 157 14.21 -13.28 -19.85
C SER A 157 14.87 -11.99 -19.32
N GLY A 158 14.10 -10.98 -18.94
CA GLY A 158 14.57 -9.69 -18.41
C GLY A 158 15.12 -9.76 -16.98
N GLY A 159 15.06 -10.94 -16.34
CA GLY A 159 15.63 -11.20 -15.02
C GLY A 159 14.66 -11.82 -14.04
N TYR A 160 13.35 -11.64 -14.23
CA TYR A 160 12.33 -12.20 -13.33
C TYR A 160 12.26 -13.74 -13.36
N GLY A 161 12.66 -14.37 -14.47
CA GLY A 161 12.45 -15.81 -14.63
C GLY A 161 10.96 -16.11 -14.80
N ASN A 162 10.47 -17.21 -14.24
CA ASN A 162 9.04 -17.47 -14.22
C ASN A 162 8.33 -16.40 -13.37
N LEU A 163 7.38 -15.71 -13.99
CA LEU A 163 6.69 -14.55 -13.43
C LEU A 163 5.19 -14.72 -13.57
N VAL A 164 4.47 -14.49 -12.48
CA VAL A 164 3.02 -14.27 -12.47
C VAL A 164 2.74 -12.81 -12.14
N ILE A 165 1.85 -12.17 -12.90
CA ILE A 165 1.33 -10.82 -12.64
C ILE A 165 -0.18 -10.91 -12.51
N LEU A 166 -0.70 -10.46 -11.36
CA LEU A 166 -2.13 -10.36 -11.10
C LEU A 166 -2.54 -8.89 -11.12
N ARG A 167 -3.63 -8.56 -11.81
CA ARG A 167 -4.31 -7.27 -11.71
C ARG A 167 -5.53 -7.41 -10.81
N HIS A 168 -5.62 -6.56 -9.80
CA HIS A 168 -6.63 -6.66 -8.74
C HIS A 168 -7.75 -5.65 -8.94
N TYR A 169 -8.89 -5.92 -8.29
CA TYR A 169 -10.05 -5.04 -8.36
C TYR A 169 -9.79 -3.65 -7.76
N ASN A 170 -8.93 -3.59 -6.73
CA ASN A 170 -8.48 -2.34 -6.10
C ASN A 170 -7.51 -1.50 -6.99
N GLY A 171 -7.21 -1.96 -8.20
CA GLY A 171 -6.37 -1.24 -9.18
C GLY A 171 -4.86 -1.46 -9.04
N LEU A 172 -4.41 -2.24 -8.06
CA LEU A 172 -3.01 -2.62 -7.95
C LEU A 172 -2.69 -3.82 -8.85
N GLU A 173 -1.43 -3.92 -9.28
CA GLU A 173 -0.85 -5.16 -9.79
C GLU A 173 0.14 -5.74 -8.78
N THR A 174 0.15 -7.06 -8.62
CA THR A 174 1.18 -7.77 -7.84
C THR A 174 1.98 -8.69 -8.75
N TYR A 175 3.30 -8.67 -8.57
CA TYR A 175 4.26 -9.43 -9.36
C TYR A 175 4.91 -10.48 -8.46
N TYR A 176 4.98 -11.73 -8.93
CA TYR A 176 5.58 -12.86 -8.22
C TYR A 176 6.63 -13.52 -9.11
N ALA A 177 7.91 -13.29 -8.83
CA ALA A 177 9.02 -13.69 -9.69
C ALA A 177 9.86 -14.84 -9.10
N HIS A 178 10.82 -15.31 -9.90
CA HIS A 178 11.72 -16.42 -9.61
C HIS A 178 11.02 -17.75 -9.36
N LEU A 179 9.79 -17.91 -9.85
CA LEU A 179 8.95 -19.08 -9.58
C LEU A 179 9.52 -20.37 -10.20
N SER A 180 9.14 -21.54 -9.67
CA SER A 180 9.51 -22.84 -10.24
C SER A 180 8.40 -23.41 -11.13
N LYS A 181 7.14 -23.20 -10.78
CA LYS A 181 5.97 -23.77 -11.48
C LYS A 181 4.75 -22.87 -11.36
N PHE A 182 3.95 -22.74 -12.42
CA PHE A 182 2.67 -22.04 -12.42
C PHE A 182 1.52 -23.00 -12.09
N PHE A 183 0.48 -22.50 -11.41
CA PHE A 183 -0.81 -23.17 -11.25
C PHE A 183 -1.95 -22.48 -12.00
N VAL A 184 -1.70 -21.28 -12.53
CA VAL A 184 -2.70 -20.45 -13.20
C VAL A 184 -2.25 -20.09 -14.62
N SER A 185 -3.22 -19.69 -15.45
CA SER A 185 -2.98 -19.23 -16.83
C SER A 185 -3.45 -17.78 -17.04
N PRO A 186 -2.92 -17.05 -18.05
CA PRO A 186 -3.42 -15.71 -18.36
C PRO A 186 -4.93 -15.67 -18.59
N ASN A 187 -5.56 -14.57 -18.19
CA ASN A 187 -7.01 -14.32 -18.16
C ASN A 187 -7.83 -15.10 -17.11
N GLU A 188 -7.22 -15.99 -16.33
CA GLU A 188 -7.90 -16.70 -15.25
C GLU A 188 -8.27 -15.73 -14.10
N LEU A 189 -9.46 -15.92 -13.51
CA LEU A 189 -9.85 -15.21 -12.29
C LEU A 189 -9.27 -15.94 -11.08
N VAL A 190 -8.76 -15.17 -10.12
CA VAL A 190 -8.18 -15.69 -8.88
C VAL A 190 -8.82 -15.03 -7.68
N SER A 191 -9.12 -15.85 -6.66
CA SER A 191 -9.57 -15.35 -5.37
C SER A 191 -8.38 -15.08 -4.44
N VAL A 192 -8.52 -14.17 -3.50
CA VAL A 192 -7.55 -13.98 -2.42
C VAL A 192 -7.19 -15.30 -1.75
N GLY A 193 -5.89 -15.53 -1.50
CA GLY A 193 -5.40 -16.75 -0.87
C GLY A 193 -5.42 -17.99 -1.76
N GLN A 194 -5.82 -17.88 -3.03
CA GLN A 194 -5.72 -18.99 -3.99
C GLN A 194 -4.24 -19.32 -4.27
N PRO A 195 -3.82 -20.59 -4.25
CA PRO A 195 -2.51 -21.00 -4.74
C PRO A 195 -2.34 -20.66 -6.22
N ILE A 196 -1.29 -19.93 -6.58
CA ILE A 196 -1.04 -19.50 -7.97
C ILE A 196 0.24 -20.07 -8.58
N ALA A 197 1.22 -20.45 -7.74
CA ALA A 197 2.51 -20.95 -8.19
C ALA A 197 3.27 -21.67 -7.07
N LEU A 198 4.41 -22.25 -7.43
CA LEU A 198 5.46 -22.64 -6.51
C LEU A 198 6.64 -21.69 -6.66
N GLY A 199 7.24 -21.25 -5.55
CA GLY A 199 8.45 -20.45 -5.57
C GLY A 199 9.66 -21.27 -6.01
N GLY A 200 10.71 -20.56 -6.42
CA GLY A 200 11.87 -21.19 -7.04
C GLY A 200 13.13 -20.34 -6.97
N ASN A 201 13.93 -20.47 -8.02
CA ASN A 201 15.19 -19.75 -8.21
C ASN A 201 15.46 -19.49 -9.70
N THR A 202 14.41 -19.28 -10.51
CA THR A 202 14.55 -19.09 -11.96
C THR A 202 14.93 -17.64 -12.31
N GLY A 203 15.45 -17.42 -13.52
CA GLY A 203 15.88 -16.10 -13.96
C GLY A 203 17.20 -15.65 -13.31
N ARG A 204 17.34 -14.34 -13.08
CA ARG A 204 18.56 -13.76 -12.49
C ARG A 204 18.41 -13.65 -10.98
N SER A 205 18.60 -14.78 -10.30
CA SER A 205 18.55 -14.90 -8.84
C SER A 205 19.86 -15.45 -8.28
N THR A 206 20.24 -15.01 -7.07
CA THR A 206 21.46 -15.49 -6.37
C THR A 206 21.20 -16.69 -5.47
N GLY A 207 19.92 -16.99 -5.19
CA GLY A 207 19.49 -18.10 -4.34
C GLY A 207 17.96 -18.08 -4.20
N PRO A 208 17.34 -19.16 -3.72
CA PRO A 208 15.88 -19.25 -3.58
C PRO A 208 15.30 -18.09 -2.76
N HIS A 209 14.39 -17.32 -3.37
CA HIS A 209 13.61 -16.27 -2.75
C HIS A 209 12.39 -15.95 -3.62
N LEU A 210 11.35 -15.36 -3.04
CA LEU A 210 10.29 -14.71 -3.79
C LEU A 210 10.65 -13.24 -3.96
N HIS A 211 10.86 -12.80 -5.20
CA HIS A 211 10.88 -11.37 -5.51
C HIS A 211 9.44 -10.93 -5.80
N MET A 212 8.90 -10.07 -4.92
CA MET A 212 7.52 -9.61 -4.98
C MET A 212 7.47 -8.09 -5.17
N GLU A 213 6.64 -7.64 -6.10
CA GLU A 213 6.40 -6.20 -6.31
C GLU A 213 4.92 -5.88 -6.19
N VAL A 214 4.62 -4.66 -5.75
CA VAL A 214 3.30 -4.05 -5.88
C VAL A 214 3.44 -2.85 -6.79
N ARG A 215 2.56 -2.73 -7.78
CA ARG A 215 2.59 -1.68 -8.79
C ARG A 215 1.24 -1.01 -8.94
N PHE A 216 1.27 0.25 -9.33
CA PHE A 216 0.10 0.99 -9.82
C PHE A 216 0.47 1.58 -11.17
N TYR A 217 -0.26 1.27 -12.23
CA TYR A 217 0.08 1.69 -13.59
C TYR A 217 1.54 1.40 -13.99
N GLU A 218 2.00 0.19 -13.67
CA GLU A 218 3.36 -0.32 -13.93
C GLU A 218 4.49 0.32 -13.10
N GLU A 219 4.21 1.43 -12.39
CA GLU A 219 5.15 2.06 -11.48
C GLU A 219 5.21 1.33 -10.13
N PRO A 220 6.42 1.02 -9.62
CA PRO A 220 6.59 0.24 -8.41
C PRO A 220 6.33 1.08 -7.15
N ILE A 221 5.50 0.53 -6.27
CA ILE A 221 5.25 1.03 -4.93
C ILE A 221 6.04 0.17 -3.95
N ASN A 222 6.65 0.80 -2.94
CA ASN A 222 7.26 0.06 -1.85
C ASN A 222 6.20 -0.82 -1.16
N PRO A 223 6.31 -2.16 -1.18
CA PRO A 223 5.28 -3.03 -0.58
C PRO A 223 5.07 -2.79 0.91
N ALA A 224 6.07 -2.24 1.61
CA ALA A 224 5.96 -1.86 3.03
C ALA A 224 5.12 -0.59 3.27
N GLU A 225 4.62 0.09 2.24
CA GLU A 225 3.54 1.09 2.38
C GLU A 225 2.20 0.41 2.67
N ILE A 226 2.02 -0.81 2.15
CA ILE A 226 0.76 -1.55 2.15
C ILE A 226 0.76 -2.60 3.26
N ILE A 227 1.91 -3.23 3.52
CA ILE A 227 2.03 -4.40 4.39
C ILE A 227 2.98 -4.12 5.55
N ASP A 228 2.52 -4.42 6.77
CA ASP A 228 3.37 -4.49 7.95
C ASP A 228 3.97 -5.91 8.02
N PHE A 229 5.19 -6.06 7.50
CA PHE A 229 5.90 -7.35 7.47
C PHE A 229 6.36 -7.83 8.85
N GLU A 230 6.37 -6.97 9.88
CA GLU A 230 6.70 -7.36 11.25
C GLU A 230 5.46 -7.91 11.96
N ARG A 231 4.31 -7.25 11.78
CA ARG A 231 3.03 -7.64 12.41
C ARG A 231 2.20 -8.60 11.59
N LEU A 232 2.60 -8.88 10.35
CA LEU A 232 1.90 -9.75 9.40
C LEU A 232 0.44 -9.32 9.20
N GLN A 233 0.23 -8.06 8.84
CA GLN A 233 -1.08 -7.50 8.50
C GLN A 233 -0.97 -6.38 7.45
N LEU A 234 -2.09 -5.96 6.88
CA LEU A 234 -2.14 -4.69 6.15
C LEU A 234 -1.83 -3.55 7.11
N ARG A 235 -1.08 -2.54 6.65
CA ARG A 235 -0.84 -1.33 7.45
C ARG A 235 -2.11 -0.54 7.68
N LYS A 236 -2.95 -0.46 6.63
CA LYS A 236 -4.22 0.26 6.59
C LYS A 236 -5.16 -0.43 5.62
N GLU A 237 -6.46 -0.25 5.82
CA GLU A 237 -7.49 -0.69 4.87
C GLU A 237 -7.51 0.17 3.59
N ASN A 238 -6.88 1.35 3.64
CA ASN A 238 -6.88 2.36 2.60
C ASN A 238 -5.45 2.81 2.27
N LEU A 239 -5.15 2.91 0.97
CA LEU A 239 -3.91 3.45 0.43
C LEU A 239 -4.18 4.80 -0.24
N PHE A 240 -3.52 5.85 0.24
CA PHE A 240 -3.54 7.16 -0.41
C PHE A 240 -2.38 7.24 -1.40
N LEU A 241 -2.67 7.07 -2.69
CA LEU A 241 -1.68 7.21 -3.75
C LEU A 241 -1.38 8.68 -4.01
N HIS A 242 -0.11 9.05 -3.87
CA HIS A 242 0.38 10.36 -4.24
C HIS A 242 1.78 10.23 -4.85
N LYS A 243 2.25 11.25 -5.58
CA LYS A 243 3.56 11.25 -6.25
C LYS A 243 4.77 10.91 -5.37
N GLY A 244 4.64 10.99 -4.05
CA GLY A 244 5.71 10.67 -3.11
C GLY A 244 6.03 9.18 -3.07
N LEU A 245 5.04 8.33 -3.35
CA LEU A 245 5.18 6.86 -3.35
C LEU A 245 6.01 6.34 -4.52
N PHE A 246 6.04 7.07 -5.64
CA PHE A 246 6.69 6.64 -6.89
C PHE A 246 8.12 7.18 -7.05
N ARG A 247 8.66 7.83 -6.03
CA ARG A 247 10.06 8.31 -6.07
C ARG A 247 11.00 7.12 -5.88
N PRO A 248 12.13 7.06 -6.62
CA PRO A 248 13.12 6.00 -6.41
C PRO A 248 13.56 5.90 -4.95
N GLY A 249 13.35 4.73 -4.33
CA GLY A 249 13.67 4.50 -2.92
C GLY A 249 12.72 5.15 -1.93
N ALA A 250 11.49 5.41 -2.34
CA ALA A 250 10.40 5.76 -1.44
C ALA A 250 10.40 4.81 -0.23
N ARG A 251 10.47 5.41 0.95
CA ARG A 251 10.35 4.70 2.23
C ARG A 251 8.90 4.75 2.65
N PRO A 252 8.45 3.78 3.47
CA PRO A 252 7.13 3.83 4.08
C PRO A 252 6.88 5.23 4.62
N SER A 253 5.87 5.89 4.10
CA SER A 253 5.49 7.22 4.55
C SER A 253 5.04 7.12 6.00
N ASP A 254 5.75 7.83 6.88
CA ASP A 254 5.25 8.14 8.22
C ASP A 254 4.10 9.12 8.00
N GLU A 255 2.87 8.60 8.00
CA GLU A 255 1.59 9.30 8.12
C GLU A 255 1.44 10.63 7.35
N ILE A 256 0.61 10.63 6.29
CA ILE A 256 -0.20 11.82 6.03
C ILE A 256 -1.10 11.97 7.27
N GLU A 257 -0.74 12.88 8.17
CA GLU A 257 -1.66 13.36 9.22
C GLU A 257 -2.91 13.87 8.50
N VAL A 258 -4.01 13.13 8.58
CA VAL A 258 -5.32 13.65 8.22
C VAL A 258 -5.62 14.73 9.25
N PHE A 259 -5.42 15.99 8.87
CA PHE A 259 -5.72 17.12 9.73
C PHE A 259 -7.20 17.06 10.14
N SER A 260 -7.46 17.22 11.44
CA SER A 260 -8.82 17.40 11.94
C SER A 260 -9.50 18.59 11.24
N PRO A 261 -10.84 18.61 11.12
CA PRO A 261 -11.57 19.75 10.54
C PRO A 261 -11.14 21.10 11.14
N ASP A 262 -10.83 21.13 12.42
CA ASP A 262 -10.35 22.32 13.14
C ASP A 262 -8.94 22.75 12.69
N GLN A 263 -8.07 21.80 12.37
CA GLN A 263 -6.73 22.07 11.83
C GLN A 263 -6.80 22.54 10.37
N ILE A 264 -7.73 22.01 9.57
CA ILE A 264 -8.00 22.49 8.20
C ILE A 264 -8.51 23.93 8.26
N ALA A 265 -9.49 24.21 9.13
CA ALA A 265 -10.04 25.56 9.33
C ALA A 265 -8.98 26.56 9.83
N ALA A 266 -8.07 26.14 10.71
CA ALA A 266 -6.96 26.98 11.17
C ALA A 266 -5.97 27.31 10.04
N GLN A 267 -5.73 26.38 9.11
CA GLN A 267 -4.87 26.58 7.96
C GLN A 267 -5.53 27.47 6.90
N GLU A 268 -6.83 27.29 6.65
CA GLU A 268 -7.63 28.16 5.76
C GLU A 268 -7.65 29.61 6.28
N LYS A 269 -7.76 29.80 7.60
CA LYS A 269 -7.72 31.12 8.23
C LYS A 269 -6.38 31.84 8.03
N ILE A 270 -5.27 31.10 7.96
CA ILE A 270 -3.94 31.65 7.66
C ILE A 270 -3.84 32.04 6.18
N LEU A 271 -4.40 31.26 5.26
CA LEU A 271 -4.42 31.59 3.83
C LEU A 271 -5.34 32.79 3.50
N THR A 272 -6.42 33.02 4.24
CA THR A 272 -7.31 34.17 4.00
C THR A 272 -6.67 35.54 4.24
N VAL A 273 -5.53 35.60 4.95
CA VAL A 273 -4.80 36.86 5.18
C VAL A 273 -3.87 37.22 4.03
N GLU A 274 -3.40 36.23 3.25
CA GLU A 274 -2.46 36.43 2.13
C GLU A 274 -3.11 36.31 0.74
N ALA A 275 -4.30 35.71 0.62
CA ALA A 275 -4.91 35.35 -0.67
C ALA A 275 -6.20 36.13 -1.03
N ALA A 276 -6.34 37.39 -0.62
CA ALA A 276 -7.46 38.25 -1.06
C ALA A 276 -7.37 38.71 -2.53
N ALA A 277 -6.57 38.05 -3.38
CA ALA A 277 -6.47 38.35 -4.80
C ALA A 277 -6.20 37.09 -5.65
N ALA A 278 -7.24 36.26 -5.85
CA ALA A 278 -7.54 35.52 -7.09
C ALA A 278 -8.45 34.32 -6.78
N ILE A 279 -9.68 34.36 -7.28
CA ILE A 279 -10.66 33.27 -7.19
C ILE A 279 -10.54 32.41 -8.46
N VAL A 280 -10.41 31.08 -8.34
CA VAL A 280 -11.16 30.01 -9.07
C VAL A 280 -10.69 28.61 -8.59
N ALA A 281 -11.67 27.77 -8.20
CA ALA A 281 -11.69 26.32 -7.95
C ALA A 281 -11.00 25.74 -6.68
N PRO A 282 -11.72 24.91 -5.86
CA PRO A 282 -11.15 24.24 -4.70
C PRO A 282 -10.26 23.08 -5.16
N THR A 283 -8.96 23.34 -5.22
CA THR A 283 -7.95 22.29 -5.35
C THR A 283 -7.49 21.92 -3.94
N LEU A 284 -7.77 20.70 -3.49
CA LEU A 284 -7.06 20.13 -2.34
C LEU A 284 -5.61 19.90 -2.78
N ARG A 285 -4.76 20.91 -2.60
CA ARG A 285 -3.32 20.81 -2.88
C ARG A 285 -2.63 20.28 -1.64
N PRO A 286 -2.00 19.09 -1.69
CA PRO A 286 -1.17 18.64 -0.58
C PRO A 286 0.07 19.54 -0.53
N THR A 287 0.17 20.34 0.53
CA THR A 287 1.43 21.03 0.86
C THR A 287 2.39 19.98 1.40
N ILE A 288 3.41 19.64 0.61
CA ILE A 288 4.50 18.79 1.08
C ILE A 288 5.14 19.49 2.28
N LYS A 289 4.92 18.99 3.50
CA LYS A 289 5.68 19.42 4.68
C LYS A 289 7.15 19.19 4.35
N THR A 290 7.89 20.27 4.15
CA THR A 290 9.35 20.21 4.13
C THR A 290 9.77 19.71 5.52
N ASN A 291 10.52 18.61 5.57
CA ASN A 291 11.09 18.09 6.82
C ASN A 291 11.75 19.26 7.57
N GLN A 292 11.19 19.65 8.71
CA GLN A 292 11.76 20.71 9.53
C GLN A 292 13.17 20.29 9.91
N LYS A 293 14.16 21.07 9.47
CA LYS A 293 15.57 20.81 9.75
C LYS A 293 15.77 20.83 11.26
N LYS A 294 16.16 19.71 11.84
CA LYS A 294 16.41 19.61 13.28
C LYS A 294 17.90 19.64 13.53
N TYR A 295 18.33 20.44 14.49
CA TYR A 295 19.74 20.57 14.87
C TYR A 295 19.97 20.09 16.29
N HIS A 296 21.16 19.58 16.55
CA HIS A 296 21.66 19.19 17.85
C HIS A 296 22.98 19.91 18.11
N GLN A 297 23.06 20.64 19.21
CA GLN A 297 24.30 21.28 19.64
C GLN A 297 25.20 20.25 20.31
N ILE A 298 26.42 20.07 19.81
CA ILE A 298 27.38 19.09 20.34
C ILE A 298 27.76 19.46 21.77
N GLN A 299 27.62 18.51 22.70
CA GLN A 299 28.00 18.63 24.10
C GLN A 299 29.23 17.76 24.42
N SER A 300 29.86 18.02 25.56
CA SER A 300 30.99 17.20 26.03
C SER A 300 30.53 15.74 26.24
N GLY A 301 31.25 14.78 25.64
CA GLY A 301 30.94 13.35 25.72
C GLY A 301 29.98 12.82 24.66
N ASP A 302 29.53 13.66 23.72
CA ASP A 302 28.76 13.23 22.57
C ASP A 302 29.61 12.44 21.57
N THR A 303 28.98 11.42 20.99
CA THR A 303 29.51 10.70 19.83
C THR A 303 28.45 10.67 18.75
N LEU A 304 28.85 10.58 17.48
CA LEU A 304 27.90 10.46 16.37
C LEU A 304 26.91 9.32 16.58
N THR A 305 27.33 8.20 17.15
CA THR A 305 26.48 7.06 17.49
C THR A 305 25.44 7.39 18.57
N LYS A 306 25.84 8.10 19.64
CA LYS A 306 24.89 8.54 20.68
C LYS A 306 23.87 9.53 20.13
N ILE A 307 24.31 10.48 19.30
CA ILE A 307 23.44 11.48 18.66
C ILE A 307 22.48 10.78 17.69
N ALA A 308 22.97 9.87 16.86
CA ALA A 308 22.15 9.10 15.92
C ALA A 308 21.03 8.34 16.63
N ARG A 309 21.36 7.64 17.73
CA ARG A 309 20.39 6.93 18.57
C ARG A 309 19.38 7.88 19.20
N LYS A 310 19.82 9.03 19.73
CA LYS A 310 18.96 10.05 20.37
C LYS A 310 17.89 10.59 19.40
N TYR A 311 18.25 10.79 18.14
CA TYR A 311 17.35 11.38 17.13
C TYR A 311 16.71 10.35 16.19
N ARG A 312 16.82 9.06 16.52
CA ARG A 312 16.31 7.94 15.71
C ARG A 312 16.70 8.10 14.23
N THR A 313 18.00 8.33 14.00
CA THR A 313 18.62 8.47 12.68
C THR A 313 19.88 7.61 12.63
N THR A 314 20.58 7.59 11.49
CA THR A 314 21.84 6.84 11.37
C THR A 314 23.04 7.78 11.41
N VAL A 315 24.19 7.26 11.83
CA VAL A 315 25.46 8.02 11.76
C VAL A 315 25.73 8.47 10.32
N GLY A 316 25.52 7.58 9.35
CA GLY A 316 25.67 7.91 7.93
C GLY A 316 24.76 9.05 7.46
N THR A 317 23.53 9.11 7.98
CA THR A 317 22.60 10.23 7.72
C THR A 317 23.10 11.53 8.32
N ILE A 318 23.56 11.54 9.57
CA ILE A 318 24.14 12.74 10.21
C ILE A 318 25.38 13.21 9.43
N CYS A 319 26.26 12.29 9.06
CA CYS A 319 27.43 12.57 8.23
C CYS A 319 27.06 13.24 6.90
N LYS A 320 26.10 12.65 6.18
CA LYS A 320 25.60 13.19 4.89
C LYS A 320 24.94 14.57 5.05
N LEU A 321 24.15 14.79 6.11
CA LEU A 321 23.45 16.05 6.35
C LEU A 321 24.38 17.21 6.70
N ASN A 322 25.59 16.93 7.17
CA ASN A 322 26.55 17.93 7.64
C ASN A 322 27.85 17.97 6.82
N GLY A 323 27.98 17.12 5.79
CA GLY A 323 29.20 17.04 4.98
C GLY A 323 30.43 16.60 5.79
N ILE A 324 30.24 15.70 6.77
CA ILE A 324 31.33 15.20 7.64
C ILE A 324 31.53 13.70 7.47
N SER A 325 32.72 13.20 7.75
CA SER A 325 33.04 11.77 7.74
C SER A 325 32.80 11.11 9.11
N LEU A 326 32.82 9.77 9.15
CA LEU A 326 32.77 8.99 10.39
C LEU A 326 33.94 9.27 11.34
N SER A 327 35.06 9.73 10.79
CA SER A 327 36.29 10.07 11.51
C SER A 327 36.39 11.55 11.89
N THR A 328 35.38 12.37 11.55
CA THR A 328 35.42 13.80 11.83
C THR A 328 35.29 14.06 13.34
N THR A 329 36.28 14.77 13.91
CA THR A 329 36.24 15.19 15.31
C THR A 329 35.11 16.19 15.55
N LEU A 330 34.26 15.91 16.54
CA LEU A 330 33.15 16.78 16.90
C LEU A 330 33.62 17.94 17.79
N THR A 331 33.37 19.17 17.35
CA THR A 331 33.69 20.38 18.12
C THR A 331 32.50 20.75 19.02
N ILE A 332 32.75 20.85 20.33
CA ILE A 332 31.73 21.24 21.32
C ILE A 332 31.15 22.61 20.95
N GLY A 333 29.83 22.76 21.07
CA GLY A 333 29.10 23.99 20.77
C GLY A 333 28.64 24.14 19.31
N ARG A 334 29.17 23.32 18.38
CA ARG A 334 28.72 23.33 16.98
C ARG A 334 27.38 22.62 16.82
N ASN A 335 26.50 23.18 16.00
CA ASN A 335 25.22 22.57 15.63
C ASN A 335 25.40 21.54 14.51
N LEU A 336 24.96 20.30 14.77
CA LEU A 336 24.83 19.24 13.78
C LEU A 336 23.37 19.10 13.36
N ARG A 337 23.12 19.09 12.06
CA ARG A 337 21.83 18.71 11.49
C ARG A 337 21.58 17.22 11.68
N VAL A 338 20.47 16.88 12.32
CA VAL A 338 20.11 15.49 12.66
C VAL A 338 18.86 14.97 11.92
N ARG A 339 18.05 15.87 11.35
CA ARG A 339 16.94 15.57 10.43
C ARG A 339 16.82 16.63 9.33
#